data_AF-A0A060C9P4-F1
#
_entry.id   AF-A0A060C9P4-F1
#
_cell.length_a   1.000
_cell.length_b   1.000
_cell.length_c   1.000
_cell.angle_alpha   90.00
_cell.angle_beta   90.00
_cell.angle_gamma   90.00
#
_symmetry.space_group_name_H-M   'P 1'
#
loop_
_entity.id
_entity.type
_entity.pdbx_description
1 polymer ?
#
loop_
_entity_poly.entity_id
_entity_poly.type
_entity_poly.pdbx_seq_one_letter_code
_entity_poly.pdbx_strand_id
1 'polypeptide(L)'
;EVFARAAAVLACWFPGSEAGHAVAALLTGAAGPSARLAVSWPRDVGQVPIAYSARPGGRPENPQDHYTSRYLDLPNAPEFPFGHGLGYTSFAIGAPSVAVGAAIEVAATVSNTGSRPGSATLFLFLRDPVASVARPTLELRRFARVD
;
A
#
# COMPACT_ATOMS: atom_id res chain seq x y z
N GLU A 1 -1.43 -10.36 -17.11
CA GLU A 1 -0.55 -10.54 -18.28
C GLU A 1 0.30 -9.30 -18.63
N VAL A 2 -0.30 -8.11 -18.73
CA VAL A 2 0.42 -6.87 -19.09
C VAL A 2 1.57 -6.55 -18.13
N PHE A 3 1.35 -6.60 -16.81
CA PHE A 3 2.38 -6.28 -15.81
C PHE A 3 3.59 -7.22 -15.90
N ALA A 4 3.37 -8.52 -16.16
CA ALA A 4 4.43 -9.51 -16.22
C ALA A 4 5.31 -9.39 -17.48
N ARG A 5 4.82 -8.71 -18.53
CA ARG A 5 5.51 -8.55 -19.82
C ARG A 5 6.15 -7.17 -19.99
N ALA A 6 5.85 -6.23 -19.10
CA ALA A 6 6.36 -4.86 -19.16
C ALA A 6 7.62 -4.72 -18.28
N ALA A 7 8.62 -3.98 -18.78
CA ALA A 7 9.81 -3.64 -17.97
C ALA A 7 9.48 -2.63 -16.86
N ALA A 8 8.48 -1.77 -17.10
CA ALA A 8 7.97 -0.82 -16.13
C ALA A 8 6.51 -0.48 -16.47
N VAL A 9 5.73 -0.10 -15.45
CA VAL A 9 4.34 0.32 -15.61
C VAL A 9 4.11 1.59 -14.79
N LEU A 10 3.50 2.59 -15.42
CA LEU A 10 3.10 3.85 -14.78
C LEU A 10 1.58 3.99 -14.88
N ALA A 11 0.90 3.94 -13.74
CA ALA A 11 -0.53 4.16 -13.66
C ALA A 11 -0.82 5.68 -13.63
N CYS A 12 -1.21 6.23 -14.79
CA CYS A 12 -1.42 7.68 -14.94
C CYS A 12 -2.86 8.14 -14.69
N TRP A 13 -3.83 7.22 -14.68
CA TRP A 13 -5.27 7.53 -14.62
C TRP A 13 -5.70 8.51 -15.72
N PHE A 14 -6.51 9.51 -15.39
CA PHE A 14 -6.92 10.62 -16.26
C PHE A 14 -6.32 11.93 -15.73
N PRO A 15 -5.06 12.26 -16.05
CA PRO A 15 -4.33 13.36 -15.42
C PRO A 15 -4.71 14.76 -15.94
N GLY A 16 -5.74 14.87 -16.79
CA GLY A 16 -6.26 16.15 -17.30
C GLY A 16 -5.43 16.75 -18.43
N SER A 17 -5.56 18.06 -18.65
CA SER A 17 -5.00 18.77 -19.81
C SER A 17 -3.47 18.70 -19.90
N GLU A 18 -2.77 18.64 -18.77
CA GLU A 18 -1.30 18.58 -18.69
C GLU A 18 -0.74 17.15 -18.70
N ALA A 19 -1.54 16.17 -19.12
CA ALA A 19 -1.19 14.75 -19.14
C ALA A 19 0.19 14.48 -19.76
N GLY A 20 0.41 15.01 -20.97
CA GLY A 20 1.66 14.78 -21.71
C GLY A 20 2.88 15.28 -20.96
N HIS A 21 2.82 16.50 -20.44
CA HIS A 21 3.92 17.11 -19.68
C HIS A 21 4.17 16.36 -18.37
N ALA A 22 3.12 16.04 -17.61
CA ALA A 22 3.25 15.34 -16.33
C ALA A 22 3.84 13.93 -16.51
N VAL A 23 3.36 13.17 -17.49
CA VAL A 23 3.88 11.83 -17.79
C VAL A 23 5.32 11.90 -18.31
N ALA A 24 5.64 12.83 -19.20
CA ALA A 24 6.99 13.01 -19.70
C ALA A 24 7.98 13.37 -18.58
N ALA A 25 7.58 14.24 -17.65
CA ALA A 25 8.41 14.62 -16.51
C ALA A 25 8.73 13.41 -15.61
N LEU A 26 7.76 12.50 -15.41
CA LEU A 26 8.00 11.25 -14.68
C LEU A 26 8.93 10.33 -15.46
N LEU A 27 8.61 10.02 -16.72
CA LEU A 27 9.40 9.08 -17.54
C LEU A 27 10.86 9.51 -17.73
N THR A 28 11.12 10.82 -17.82
CA THR A 28 12.46 11.39 -17.96
C THR A 28 13.19 11.56 -16.62
N GLY A 29 12.48 11.41 -15.49
CA GLY A 29 13.02 11.63 -14.15
C GLY A 29 13.17 13.10 -13.77
N ALA A 30 12.62 14.05 -14.55
CA ALA A 30 12.50 15.45 -14.15
C ALA A 30 11.63 15.62 -12.89
N ALA A 31 10.68 14.69 -12.69
CA ALA A 31 9.97 14.48 -11.43
C ALA A 31 10.00 12.99 -11.06
N GLY A 32 9.99 12.68 -9.76
CA GLY A 32 9.90 11.30 -9.27
C GLY A 32 8.45 10.88 -8.95
N PRO A 33 8.02 9.64 -9.26
CA PRO A 33 6.74 9.15 -8.82
C PRO A 33 6.73 9.01 -7.29
N SER A 34 5.69 9.57 -6.68
CA SER A 34 5.50 9.55 -5.22
C SER A 34 4.12 9.03 -4.79
N ALA A 35 3.23 8.80 -5.75
CA ALA A 35 1.86 8.39 -5.50
C ALA A 35 1.79 6.95 -4.98
N ARG A 36 0.72 6.68 -4.20
CA ARG A 36 0.42 5.37 -3.63
C ARG A 36 -1.04 5.03 -3.94
N LEU A 37 -1.33 3.77 -4.18
CA LEU A 37 -2.69 3.30 -4.49
C LEU A 37 -3.62 3.52 -3.30
N ALA A 38 -4.72 4.24 -3.54
CA ALA A 38 -5.79 4.43 -2.54
C ALA A 38 -6.79 3.26 -2.50
N VAL A 39 -6.73 2.34 -3.47
CA VAL A 39 -7.57 1.14 -3.57
C VAL A 39 -6.70 -0.06 -3.94
N SER A 40 -7.06 -1.24 -3.45
CA SER A 40 -6.36 -2.47 -3.85
C SER A 40 -6.76 -2.85 -5.27
N TRP A 41 -5.79 -3.27 -6.08
CA TRP A 41 -6.05 -3.77 -7.43
C TRP A 41 -6.18 -5.29 -7.37
N PRO A 42 -7.34 -5.86 -7.72
CA PRO A 42 -7.51 -7.30 -7.73
C PRO A 42 -6.65 -7.94 -8.82
N ARG A 43 -6.30 -9.21 -8.63
CA ARG A 43 -5.69 -10.07 -9.65
C ARG A 43 -6.69 -10.46 -10.73
N ASP A 44 -7.92 -10.70 -10.30
CA ASP A 44 -9.04 -11.08 -11.15
C ASP A 44 -10.35 -10.46 -10.63
N VAL A 45 -11.32 -10.22 -11.50
CA VAL A 45 -12.62 -9.68 -11.12
C VAL A 45 -13.34 -10.55 -10.08
N GLY A 46 -13.09 -11.87 -10.08
CA GLY A 46 -13.62 -12.81 -9.08
C GLY A 46 -13.13 -12.56 -7.64
N GLN A 47 -12.09 -11.74 -7.44
CA GLN A 47 -11.66 -11.32 -6.11
C GLN A 47 -12.51 -10.18 -5.52
N VAL A 48 -13.33 -9.51 -6.33
CA VAL A 48 -14.07 -8.33 -5.87
C VAL A 48 -15.24 -8.79 -4.98
N PRO A 49 -15.43 -8.21 -3.78
CA PRO A 49 -14.67 -7.09 -3.20
C PRO A 49 -13.37 -7.51 -2.50
N ILE A 50 -12.28 -6.78 -2.78
CA ILE A 50 -10.98 -6.91 -2.08
C ILE A 50 -10.56 -5.57 -1.46
N ALA A 51 -10.20 -5.58 -0.18
CA ALA A 51 -9.79 -4.39 0.55
C ALA A 51 -8.77 -4.71 1.65
N TYR A 52 -7.84 -3.78 1.91
CA TYR A 52 -6.85 -3.93 2.98
C TYR A 52 -7.48 -4.00 4.38
N SER A 53 -8.67 -3.42 4.54
CA SER A 53 -9.45 -3.38 5.78
C SER A 53 -10.42 -4.57 5.90
N ALA A 54 -10.09 -5.72 5.30
CA ALA A 54 -10.86 -6.93 5.47
C ALA A 54 -10.85 -7.39 6.94
N ARG A 55 -11.97 -7.97 7.39
CA ARG A 55 -12.05 -8.63 8.69
C ARG A 55 -11.38 -10.00 8.60
N PRO A 56 -10.73 -10.50 9.67
CA PRO A 56 -9.95 -11.74 9.64
C PRO A 56 -10.79 -13.01 9.42
N GLY A 57 -12.10 -12.97 9.67
CA GLY A 57 -12.96 -14.15 9.66
C GLY A 57 -12.66 -15.10 10.83
N GLY A 58 -13.38 -16.23 10.89
CA GLY A 58 -13.14 -17.27 11.92
C GLY A 58 -12.01 -18.25 11.57
N ARG A 59 -11.64 -18.32 10.29
CA ARG A 59 -10.57 -19.18 9.76
C ARG A 59 -9.76 -18.38 8.72
N PRO A 60 -8.90 -17.44 9.17
CA PRO A 60 -8.05 -16.68 8.25
C PRO A 60 -7.20 -17.62 7.39
N GLU A 61 -6.72 -17.11 6.26
CA GLU A 61 -5.90 -17.87 5.32
C GLU A 61 -4.76 -18.59 6.04
N ASN A 62 -4.73 -19.92 5.88
CA ASN A 62 -3.64 -20.76 6.34
C ASN A 62 -3.30 -21.72 5.20
N PRO A 63 -2.13 -21.56 4.54
CA PRO A 63 -1.74 -22.44 3.44
C PRO A 63 -1.71 -23.92 3.82
N GLN A 64 -1.41 -24.22 5.09
CA GLN A 64 -1.29 -25.58 5.61
C GLN A 64 -2.64 -26.22 5.99
N ASP A 65 -3.76 -25.48 5.95
CA ASP A 65 -5.09 -26.00 6.28
C ASP A 65 -6.05 -25.81 5.09
N HIS A 66 -6.63 -26.92 4.64
CA HIS A 66 -7.57 -26.95 3.54
C HIS A 66 -8.83 -26.12 3.82
N TYR A 67 -9.31 -26.09 5.06
CA TYR A 67 -10.58 -25.50 5.43
C TYR A 67 -10.45 -24.06 5.95
N THR A 68 -9.70 -23.23 5.23
CA THR A 68 -9.51 -21.80 5.52
C THR A 68 -10.16 -20.89 4.47
N SER A 69 -10.34 -19.62 4.81
CA SER A 69 -10.87 -18.62 3.88
C SER A 69 -9.84 -18.32 2.80
N ARG A 70 -9.94 -19.01 1.66
CA ARG A 70 -9.07 -18.80 0.49
C ARG A 70 -9.72 -19.22 -0.82
N TYR A 71 -9.19 -18.70 -1.92
CA TYR A 71 -9.47 -19.22 -3.26
C TYR A 71 -8.66 -20.49 -3.53
N LEU A 72 -9.12 -21.33 -4.46
CA LEU A 72 -8.42 -22.57 -4.87
C LEU A 72 -7.43 -22.33 -6.01
N ASP A 73 -7.72 -21.32 -6.83
CA ASP A 73 -7.14 -21.07 -8.14
C ASP A 73 -6.28 -19.80 -8.19
N LEU A 74 -6.30 -18.99 -7.12
CA LEU A 74 -5.47 -17.79 -7.01
C LEU A 74 -5.18 -17.40 -5.54
N PRO A 75 -4.15 -16.58 -5.27
CA PRO A 75 -3.86 -16.11 -3.91
C PRO A 75 -4.92 -15.14 -3.39
N ASN A 76 -5.16 -15.08 -2.08
CA ASN A 76 -6.05 -14.05 -1.51
C ASN A 76 -5.51 -12.62 -1.63
N ALA A 77 -4.19 -12.46 -1.68
CA ALA A 77 -3.56 -11.16 -1.77
C ALA A 77 -3.89 -10.48 -3.11
N PRO A 78 -4.11 -9.15 -3.12
CA PRO A 78 -4.30 -8.40 -4.36
C PRO A 78 -3.05 -8.45 -5.25
N GLU A 79 -3.18 -8.04 -6.51
CA GLU A 79 -2.03 -7.83 -7.40
C GLU A 79 -1.19 -6.66 -6.87
N PHE A 80 -1.85 -5.55 -6.54
CA PHE A 80 -1.24 -4.41 -5.88
C PHE A 80 -2.07 -4.00 -4.65
N PRO A 81 -1.51 -4.06 -3.44
CA PRO A 81 -2.25 -3.71 -2.22
C PRO A 81 -2.47 -2.20 -2.09
N PHE A 82 -3.38 -1.82 -1.21
CA PHE A 82 -3.49 -0.44 -0.72
C PHE A 82 -2.12 0.08 -0.28
N GLY A 83 -1.82 1.33 -0.62
CA GLY A 83 -0.55 1.98 -0.30
C GLY A 83 0.62 1.56 -1.21
N HIS A 84 0.42 0.63 -2.16
CA HIS A 84 1.46 0.26 -3.11
C HIS A 84 1.80 1.41 -4.05
N GLY A 85 3.08 1.54 -4.40
CA GLY A 85 3.61 2.49 -5.36
C GLY A 85 5.13 2.42 -5.32
N LEU A 86 5.80 2.75 -6.41
CA LEU A 86 7.26 2.75 -6.48
C LEU A 86 7.76 4.20 -6.66
N GLY A 87 9.03 4.41 -6.30
CA GLY A 87 9.74 5.67 -6.47
C GLY A 87 11.08 5.42 -7.17
N TYR A 88 11.76 6.49 -7.57
CA TYR A 88 13.12 6.42 -8.15
C TYR A 88 14.23 6.39 -7.10
N THR A 89 13.87 6.48 -5.83
CA THR A 89 14.78 6.33 -4.69
C THR A 89 14.19 5.37 -3.66
N SER A 90 15.01 4.92 -2.73
CA SER A 90 14.63 4.03 -1.63
C SER A 90 14.61 4.77 -0.30
N PHE A 91 13.75 4.32 0.60
CA PHE A 91 13.67 4.85 1.96
C PHE A 91 13.77 3.73 2.98
N ALA A 92 14.50 3.98 4.06
CA ALA A 92 14.49 3.17 5.27
C ALA A 92 13.65 3.87 6.33
N ILE A 93 12.77 3.12 6.99
CA ILE A 93 11.99 3.58 8.14
C ILE A 93 12.55 2.90 9.37
N GLY A 94 13.05 3.68 10.33
CA GLY A 94 13.55 3.18 11.59
C GLY A 94 12.44 2.58 12.47
N ALA A 95 12.84 1.84 13.50
CA ALA A 95 11.89 1.31 14.48
C ALA A 95 11.05 2.45 15.09
N PRO A 96 9.71 2.34 15.09
CA PRO A 96 8.88 3.40 15.64
C PRO A 96 8.94 3.41 17.17
N SER A 97 9.03 4.60 17.75
CA SER A 97 8.77 4.82 19.18
C SER A 97 7.30 5.15 19.39
N VAL A 98 6.69 4.55 20.41
CA VAL A 98 5.27 4.75 20.75
C VAL A 98 5.17 5.25 22.19
N ALA A 99 4.53 6.41 22.39
CA ALA A 99 4.18 6.92 23.70
C ALA A 99 2.66 6.91 23.85
N VAL A 100 2.18 6.39 24.98
CA VAL A 100 0.74 6.27 25.27
C VAL A 100 0.39 7.13 26.46
N GLY A 101 -0.43 8.15 26.23
CA GLY A 101 -1.00 9.02 27.27
C GLY A 101 -2.44 9.40 26.93
N ALA A 102 -2.80 10.68 27.06
CA ALA A 102 -4.08 11.20 26.57
C ALA A 102 -4.23 11.04 25.04
N ALA A 103 -3.11 10.97 24.32
CA ALA A 103 -3.01 10.61 22.92
C ALA A 103 -1.95 9.51 22.74
N ILE A 104 -2.04 8.79 21.61
CA ILE A 104 -0.98 7.89 21.16
C ILE A 104 -0.08 8.66 20.22
N GLU A 105 1.17 8.85 20.61
CA GLU A 105 2.19 9.47 19.78
C GLU A 105 3.07 8.38 19.17
N VAL A 106 3.22 8.43 17.84
CA VAL A 106 4.08 7.50 17.08
C VAL A 106 5.09 8.33 16.32
N ALA A 107 6.37 8.08 16.55
CA ALA A 107 7.47 8.71 15.85
C ALA A 107 8.36 7.65 15.20
N ALA A 108 8.83 7.92 14.00
CA ALA A 108 9.79 7.08 13.30
C ALA A 108 10.73 7.98 12.48
N THR A 109 12.02 7.63 12.45
CA THR A 109 12.98 8.31 11.57
C THR A 109 12.87 7.71 10.18
N VAL A 110 12.79 8.57 9.16
CA VAL A 110 12.78 8.16 7.75
C VAL A 110 14.03 8.70 7.08
N SER A 111 14.76 7.82 6.39
CA SER A 111 16.00 8.16 5.70
C SER A 111 15.89 7.81 4.23
N ASN A 112 16.17 8.77 3.34
CA ASN A 112 16.41 8.49 1.93
C ASN A 112 17.76 7.75 1.81
N THR A 113 17.72 6.51 1.34
CA THR A 113 18.90 5.65 1.21
C THR A 113 19.36 5.48 -0.23
N GLY A 114 18.64 6.05 -1.19
CA GLY A 114 19.02 6.02 -2.59
C GLY A 114 19.81 7.27 -3.00
N SER A 115 20.19 7.32 -4.28
CA SER A 115 21.02 8.38 -4.84
C SER A 115 20.22 9.53 -5.46
N ARG A 116 18.88 9.53 -5.32
CA ARG A 116 17.99 10.51 -5.94
C ARG A 116 17.10 11.18 -4.88
N PRO A 117 16.75 12.46 -5.04
CA PRO A 117 15.69 13.06 -4.25
C PRO A 117 14.36 12.35 -4.54
N GLY A 118 13.44 12.36 -3.58
CA GLY A 118 12.12 11.78 -3.73
C GLY A 118 11.31 11.90 -2.46
N SER A 119 10.05 11.51 -2.51
CA SER A 119 9.16 11.56 -1.34
C SER A 119 8.80 10.16 -0.85
N ALA A 120 8.77 9.99 0.48
CA ALA A 120 8.19 8.82 1.12
C ALA A 120 6.78 9.12 1.61
N THR A 121 5.87 8.15 1.43
CA THR A 121 4.53 8.18 2.03
C THR A 121 4.45 7.10 3.08
N LEU A 122 4.18 7.50 4.33
CA LEU A 122 4.09 6.64 5.49
C LEU A 122 2.62 6.46 5.87
N PHE A 123 2.23 5.24 6.20
CA PHE A 123 0.88 4.91 6.65
C PHE A 123 0.92 4.36 8.08
N LEU A 124 0.11 4.94 8.97
CA LEU A 124 -0.11 4.45 10.33
C LEU A 124 -1.45 3.72 10.38
N PHE A 125 -1.38 2.40 10.55
CA PHE A 125 -2.56 1.56 10.74
C PHE A 125 -2.71 1.21 12.22
N LEU A 126 -3.95 1.10 12.68
CA LEU A 126 -4.28 0.47 13.96
C LEU A 126 -5.07 -0.81 13.72
N ARG A 127 -4.98 -1.71 14.69
CA ARG A 127 -5.78 -2.93 14.78
C ARG A 127 -6.26 -3.08 16.21
N ASP A 128 -7.55 -3.35 16.36
CA ASP A 128 -8.15 -3.75 17.62
C ASP A 128 -8.49 -5.25 17.55
N PRO A 129 -7.67 -6.13 18.16
CA PRO A 129 -7.83 -7.58 18.02
C PRO A 129 -8.99 -8.15 18.85
N VAL A 130 -9.46 -7.43 19.87
CA VAL A 130 -10.48 -7.92 20.82
C VAL A 130 -11.49 -6.81 21.09
N ALA A 131 -12.65 -6.93 20.46
CA ALA A 131 -13.74 -5.97 20.56
C ALA A 131 -15.10 -6.70 20.58
N SER A 132 -16.16 -5.98 20.94
CA SER A 132 -17.55 -6.50 20.91
C SER A 132 -18.03 -6.85 19.50
N VAL A 133 -17.39 -6.30 18.47
CA VAL A 133 -17.67 -6.57 17.05
C VAL A 133 -16.35 -6.82 16.33
N ALA A 134 -16.32 -7.78 15.40
CA ALA A 134 -15.15 -8.06 14.58
C ALA A 134 -14.64 -6.79 13.86
N ARG A 135 -13.40 -6.41 14.16
CA ARG A 135 -12.72 -5.24 13.60
C ARG A 135 -11.85 -5.62 12.39
N PRO A 136 -11.58 -4.68 11.47
CA PRO A 136 -10.64 -4.89 10.38
C PRO A 136 -9.23 -5.27 10.87
N THR A 137 -8.49 -6.04 10.06
CA THR A 137 -7.09 -6.37 10.34
C THR A 137 -6.18 -5.14 10.29
N LEU A 138 -6.52 -4.16 9.45
CA LEU A 138 -5.83 -2.88 9.31
C LEU A 138 -6.86 -1.77 9.15
N GLU A 139 -6.73 -0.70 9.93
CA GLU A 139 -7.49 0.54 9.77
C GLU A 139 -6.53 1.72 9.67
N LEU A 140 -6.52 2.43 8.54
CA LEU A 140 -5.67 3.61 8.38
C LEU A 140 -6.14 4.72 9.34
N ARG A 141 -5.24 5.21 10.18
CA ARG A 141 -5.51 6.33 11.10
C ARG A 141 -4.81 7.62 10.72
N ARG A 142 -3.61 7.50 10.15
CA ARG A 142 -2.84 8.66 9.70
C ARG A 142 -1.95 8.29 8.54
N PHE A 143 -1.67 9.26 7.68
CA PHE A 143 -0.58 9.16 6.73
C PHE A 143 0.22 10.46 6.73
N ALA A 144 1.49 10.37 6.35
CA ALA A 144 2.36 11.52 6.19
C ALA A 144 3.17 11.36 4.91
N ARG A 145 3.37 12.48 4.21
CA ARG A 145 4.34 12.57 3.11
C ARG A 145 5.54 13.36 3.62
N VAL A 146 6.73 12.84 3.39
CA VAL A 146 8.00 13.49 3.69
C VAL A 146 8.85 13.52 2.43
N ASP A 147 9.55 14.63 2.19
CA ASP A 147 10.38 14.88 1.01
C ASP A 147 11.88 14.82 1.37
#